data_AF-A0A2G1DJC6-F1
#
_entry.id   AF-A0A2G1DJC6-F1
#
_cell.length_a   1.000
_cell.length_b   1.000
_cell.length_c   1.000
_cell.angle_alpha   90.00
_cell.angle_beta   90.00
_cell.angle_gamma   90.00
#
_symmetry.space_group_name_H-M   'P 1'
#
loop_
_entity.id
_entity.type
_entity.pdbx_description
1 polymer ?
#
loop_
_entity_poly.entity_id
_entity_poly.type
_entity_poly.pdbx_seq_one_letter_code
_entity_poly.pdbx_strand_id
1 'polypeptide(L)'
;MSLKDKIKQNSSNIYKIAKSSASKAFDYPNLKSKELKEAISKKIRKRAILSTKARLAERNKSFEDYTDEELEIIITDEERKIKDDLKTKSLVAALAILGLDFFI
;
A
#
# COMPACT_ATOMS: atom_id res chain seq x y z
N MET A 1 -40.61 -4.32 -30.43
CA MET A 1 -39.28 -3.67 -30.27
C MET A 1 -38.65 -3.55 -31.65
N SER A 2 -38.32 -2.34 -32.09
CA SER A 2 -37.84 -2.07 -33.46
C SER A 2 -36.38 -2.51 -33.63
N LEU A 3 -35.98 -2.86 -34.87
CA LEU A 3 -34.57 -3.13 -35.21
C LEU A 3 -33.65 -1.98 -34.79
N LYS A 4 -34.13 -0.74 -34.93
CA LYS A 4 -33.41 0.47 -34.51
C LYS A 4 -33.14 0.48 -33.00
N ASP A 5 -34.09 -0.01 -32.20
CA ASP A 5 -33.97 -0.05 -30.74
C ASP A 5 -32.92 -1.08 -30.31
N LYS A 6 -32.89 -2.26 -30.97
CA LYS A 6 -31.87 -3.29 -30.73
C LYS A 6 -30.46 -2.80 -31.07
N ILE A 7 -30.30 -2.10 -32.20
CA ILE A 7 -29.01 -1.54 -32.63
C ILE A 7 -28.56 -0.43 -31.66
N LYS A 8 -29.46 0.44 -31.22
CA LYS A 8 -29.18 1.50 -30.25
C LYS A 8 -28.79 0.93 -28.88
N GLN A 9 -29.45 -0.15 -28.44
CA GLN A 9 -29.13 -0.82 -27.19
C GLN A 9 -27.76 -1.49 -27.25
N ASN A 10 -27.47 -2.27 -28.30
CA ASN A 10 -26.17 -2.92 -28.47
C ASN A 10 -25.00 -1.93 -28.60
N SER A 11 -25.16 -0.86 -29.37
CA SER A 11 -24.12 0.18 -29.49
C SER A 11 -23.85 0.88 -28.16
N SER A 12 -24.89 1.17 -27.36
CA SER A 12 -24.73 1.77 -26.04
C SER A 12 -24.00 0.85 -25.05
N ASN A 13 -24.24 -0.46 -25.14
CA ASN A 13 -23.55 -1.47 -24.32
C ASN A 13 -22.09 -1.59 -24.71
N ILE A 14 -21.79 -1.64 -26.01
CA ILE A 14 -20.41 -1.69 -26.53
C ILE A 14 -19.65 -0.41 -26.14
N TYR A 15 -20.28 0.76 -26.26
CA TYR A 15 -19.69 2.03 -25.83
C TYR A 15 -19.35 2.04 -24.33
N LYS A 16 -20.24 1.53 -23.48
CA LYS A 16 -19.99 1.40 -22.03
C LYS A 16 -18.85 0.44 -21.72
N ILE A 17 -18.80 -0.71 -22.39
CA ILE A 17 -17.72 -1.70 -22.21
C ILE A 17 -16.38 -1.10 -22.64
N ALA A 18 -16.30 -0.53 -23.85
CA ALA A 18 -15.09 0.11 -24.36
C ALA A 18 -14.61 1.25 -23.45
N LYS A 19 -15.54 2.10 -22.99
CA LYS A 19 -15.23 3.19 -22.05
C LYS A 19 -14.70 2.66 -20.71
N SER A 20 -15.30 1.59 -20.17
CA SER A 20 -14.89 0.99 -18.90
C SER A 20 -13.56 0.24 -18.96
N SER A 21 -13.26 -0.42 -20.08
CA SER A 21 -12.00 -1.14 -20.29
C SER A 21 -10.87 -0.18 -20.61
N ALA A 22 -11.12 0.83 -21.43
CA ALA A 22 -10.17 1.91 -21.70
C ALA A 22 -9.85 2.67 -20.41
N SER A 23 -10.85 3.10 -19.64
CA SER A 23 -10.60 3.81 -18.38
C SER A 23 -9.78 2.96 -17.41
N LYS A 24 -10.07 1.65 -17.28
CA LYS A 24 -9.29 0.74 -16.42
C LYS A 24 -7.84 0.55 -16.90
N ALA A 25 -7.60 0.50 -18.22
CA ALA A 25 -6.25 0.38 -18.77
C ALA A 25 -5.44 1.67 -18.58
N PHE A 26 -6.07 2.83 -18.81
CA PHE A 26 -5.44 4.14 -18.59
C PHE A 26 -5.21 4.43 -17.09
N ASP A 27 -6.09 3.98 -16.19
CA ASP A 27 -5.92 4.09 -14.73
C ASP A 27 -5.18 2.90 -14.09
N TYR A 28 -4.73 1.92 -14.87
CA TYR A 28 -4.09 0.70 -14.35
C TYR A 28 -2.87 1.00 -13.46
N PRO A 29 -1.96 1.94 -13.81
CA PRO A 29 -0.84 2.30 -12.94
C PRO A 29 -1.32 2.88 -11.61
N ASN A 30 -2.35 3.73 -11.62
CA ASN A 30 -2.90 4.36 -10.43
C ASN A 30 -3.55 3.33 -9.51
N LEU A 31 -4.39 2.45 -10.06
CA LEU A 31 -5.08 1.40 -9.31
C LEU A 31 -4.09 0.43 -8.67
N LYS A 32 -3.11 -0.06 -9.44
CA LYS A 32 -2.09 -0.98 -8.94
C LYS A 32 -1.20 -0.32 -7.89
N SER A 33 -0.88 0.97 -8.06
CA SER A 33 -0.12 1.72 -7.07
C SER A 33 -0.88 1.86 -5.75
N LYS A 34 -2.22 2.00 -5.80
CA LYS A 34 -3.06 2.08 -4.59
C LYS A 34 -3.10 0.75 -3.85
N GLU A 35 -3.35 -0.35 -4.56
CA GLU A 35 -3.31 -1.71 -3.98
C GLU A 35 -1.94 -2.01 -3.34
N LEU A 36 -0.86 -1.64 -4.03
CA LEU A 36 0.50 -1.81 -3.53
C LEU A 36 0.76 -0.97 -2.28
N LYS A 37 0.36 0.31 -2.29
CA LYS A 37 0.45 1.20 -1.12
C LYS A 37 -0.30 0.63 0.07
N GLU A 38 -1.51 0.12 -0.12
CA GLU A 38 -2.30 -0.51 0.94
C GLU A 38 -1.64 -1.78 1.49
N ALA A 39 -1.11 -2.64 0.61
CA ALA A 39 -0.39 -3.84 1.01
C ALA A 39 0.88 -3.51 1.82
N ILE A 40 1.64 -2.52 1.39
CA ILE A 40 2.83 -2.02 2.10
C ILE A 40 2.43 -1.46 3.46
N SER A 41 1.42 -0.59 3.53
CA SER A 41 0.93 0.00 4.79
C SER A 41 0.51 -1.08 5.80
N LYS A 42 -0.25 -2.09 5.37
CA LYS A 42 -0.63 -3.23 6.23
C LYS A 42 0.60 -3.98 6.75
N LYS A 43 1.62 -4.16 5.92
CA LYS A 43 2.85 -4.85 6.31
C LYS A 43 3.72 -4.02 7.26
N ILE A 44 3.76 -2.69 7.07
CA ILE A 44 4.40 -1.75 8.00
C ILE A 44 3.70 -1.84 9.37
N ARG A 45 2.37 -1.75 9.43
CA ARG A 45 1.61 -1.88 10.68
C ARG A 45 1.90 -3.18 11.41
N LYS A 46 1.85 -4.32 10.68
CA LYS A 46 2.17 -5.63 11.26
C LYS A 46 3.60 -5.68 11.83
N ARG A 47 4.57 -5.11 11.12
CA ARG A 47 5.96 -5.02 11.60
C ARG A 47 6.09 -4.10 12.82
N ALA A 48 5.38 -2.98 12.85
CA ALA A 48 5.40 -2.06 13.98
C ALA A 48 4.82 -2.68 15.24
N ILE A 49 3.73 -3.44 15.13
CA ILE A 49 3.16 -4.21 16.25
C ILE A 49 4.16 -5.24 16.77
N LEU A 50 4.84 -5.97 15.88
CA LEU A 50 5.88 -6.94 16.28
C LEU A 50 7.09 -6.26 16.93
N SER A 51 7.56 -5.14 16.37
CA SER A 51 8.64 -4.33 16.96
C SER A 51 8.25 -3.83 18.36
N THR A 52 7.03 -3.31 18.49
CA THR A 52 6.48 -2.87 19.78
C THR A 52 6.45 -4.01 20.77
N LYS A 53 5.94 -5.18 20.38
CA LYS A 53 5.90 -6.36 21.24
C LYS A 53 7.29 -6.75 21.73
N ALA A 54 8.29 -6.79 20.84
CA ALA A 54 9.66 -7.10 21.21
C ALA A 54 10.23 -6.05 22.18
N ARG A 55 10.06 -4.77 21.85
CA ARG A 55 10.51 -3.63 22.65
C ARG A 55 9.86 -3.56 24.04
N LEU A 56 8.62 -4.02 24.19
CA LEU A 56 7.93 -4.14 25.48
C LEU A 56 8.45 -5.35 26.27
N ALA A 57 8.60 -6.49 25.60
CA ALA A 57 9.14 -7.71 26.22
C ALA A 57 10.55 -7.50 26.78
N GLU A 58 11.42 -6.76 26.08
CA GLU A 58 12.75 -6.35 26.57
C GLU A 58 12.70 -5.58 27.90
N ARG A 59 11.59 -4.89 28.18
CA ARG A 59 11.39 -4.13 29.42
C ARG A 59 10.53 -4.89 30.43
N ASN A 60 10.27 -6.19 30.22
CA ASN A 60 9.34 -7.01 31.00
C ASN A 60 7.92 -6.40 31.08
N LYS A 61 7.49 -5.73 30.01
CA LYS A 61 6.14 -5.19 29.86
C LYS A 61 5.38 -5.90 28.76
N SER A 62 4.06 -5.83 28.83
CA SER A 62 3.11 -6.38 27.87
C SER A 62 2.21 -5.27 27.31
N PHE A 63 1.40 -5.61 26.30
CA PHE A 63 0.39 -4.68 25.80
C PHE A 63 -0.68 -4.34 26.85
N GLU A 64 -0.94 -5.25 27.80
CA GLU A 64 -1.95 -5.08 28.84
C GLU A 64 -1.56 -4.02 29.87
N ASP A 65 -0.28 -3.63 29.90
CA ASP A 65 0.24 -2.59 30.81
C ASP A 65 0.00 -1.16 30.32
N TYR A 66 -0.67 -0.99 29.18
CA TYR A 66 -0.88 0.29 28.50
C TYR A 66 -2.32 0.45 28.06
N THR A 67 -2.78 1.70 28.01
CA THR A 67 -4.08 2.04 27.39
C THR A 67 -4.02 1.93 25.87
N ASP A 68 -5.18 1.81 25.23
CA ASP A 68 -5.27 1.72 23.77
C ASP A 68 -4.66 2.97 23.08
N GLU A 69 -4.86 4.16 23.66
CA GLU A 69 -4.29 5.40 23.16
C GLU A 69 -2.75 5.41 23.27
N GLU A 70 -2.20 4.96 24.38
CA GLU A 70 -0.74 4.88 24.58
C GLU A 70 -0.10 3.86 23.63
N LEU A 71 -0.74 2.71 23.43
CA LEU A 71 -0.29 1.71 22.48
C LEU A 71 -0.31 2.24 21.06
N GLU A 72 -1.35 2.98 20.67
CA GLU A 72 -1.43 3.56 19.34
C GLU A 72 -0.29 4.56 19.09
N ILE A 73 0.06 5.37 20.09
CA ILE A 73 1.20 6.29 20.01
C ILE A 73 2.51 5.51 19.82
N ILE A 74 2.75 4.48 20.65
CA ILE A 74 3.99 3.69 20.58
C ILE A 74 4.10 2.97 19.23
N ILE A 75 3.02 2.34 18.77
CA ILE A 75 3.01 1.62 17.49
C ILE A 75 3.20 2.60 16.34
N THR A 76 2.55 3.77 16.36
CA THR A 76 2.72 4.80 15.33
C THR A 76 4.17 5.30 15.25
N ASP A 77 4.85 5.43 16.38
CA ASP A 77 6.27 5.80 16.40
C ASP A 77 7.15 4.69 15.80
N GLU A 78 6.87 3.41 16.09
CA GLU A 78 7.56 2.28 15.43
C GLU A 78 7.26 2.23 13.92
N GLU A 79 6.02 2.54 13.49
CA GLU A 79 5.67 2.64 12.07
C GLU A 79 6.48 3.73 11.36
N ARG A 80 6.67 4.89 11.98
CA ARG A 80 7.47 5.98 11.42
C ARG A 80 8.91 5.54 11.20
N LYS A 81 9.54 4.91 12.20
CA LYS A 81 10.91 4.37 12.08
C LYS A 81 11.02 3.36 10.94
N ILE A 82 10.09 2.41 10.85
CA ILE A 82 10.08 1.40 9.79
C ILE A 82 9.91 2.07 8.42
N LYS A 83 9.03 3.07 8.30
CA LYS A 83 8.80 3.79 7.06
C LYS A 83 10.05 4.54 6.60
N ASP A 84 10.76 5.18 7.52
CA ASP A 84 11.98 5.92 7.20
C ASP A 84 13.13 4.98 6.84
N ASP A 85 13.28 3.86 7.54
CA ASP A 85 14.22 2.81 7.17
C ASP A 85 13.93 2.25 5.77
N LEU A 86 12.65 2.01 5.46
CA LEU A 86 12.22 1.50 4.17
C LEU A 86 12.53 2.50 3.04
N LYS A 87 12.33 3.81 3.24
CA LYS A 87 12.70 4.83 2.25
C LYS A 87 14.20 4.81 1.96
N THR A 88 15.02 4.80 2.99
CA THR A 88 16.48 4.84 2.84
C THR A 88 17.00 3.56 2.19
N LYS A 89 16.62 2.40 2.72
CA LYS A 89 17.08 1.10 2.19
C LYS A 89 16.53 0.79 0.80
N SER A 90 15.29 1.19 0.48
CA SER A 90 14.73 0.96 -0.86
C SER A 90 15.40 1.80 -1.93
N LEU A 91 15.81 3.03 -1.61
CA LEU A 91 16.59 3.85 -2.52
C LEU A 91 17.95 3.20 -2.81
N VAL A 92 18.67 2.79 -1.77
CA VAL A 92 19.96 2.08 -1.91
C VAL A 92 19.79 0.80 -2.73
N ALA A 93 18.76 0.00 -2.45
CA ALA A 93 18.47 -1.21 -3.21
C ALA A 93 18.15 -0.93 -4.69
N ALA A 94 17.39 0.14 -4.98
CA ALA A 94 17.09 0.54 -6.35
C ALA A 94 18.35 1.00 -7.10
N LEU A 95 19.21 1.79 -6.45
CA LEU A 95 20.49 2.22 -7.02
C LEU A 95 21.40 1.04 -7.35
N ALA A 96 21.50 0.06 -6.44
CA ALA A 96 22.27 -1.17 -6.67
C ALA A 96 21.75 -1.97 -7.87
N ILE A 97 20.42 -2.12 -8.03
CA ILE A 97 19.82 -2.78 -9.19
C ILE A 97 20.14 -2.03 -10.49
N LEU A 98 20.23 -0.70 -10.42
CA LEU A 98 20.56 0.15 -11.56
C LEU A 98 22.07 0.22 -11.85
N GLY A 99 22.91 -0.47 -11.06
CA GLY A 99 24.37 -0.45 -11.19
C GLY A 99 25.01 0.90 -10.81
N LEU A 100 24.31 1.70 -10.00
CA LEU A 100 24.80 2.98 -9.51
C LEU A 100 25.41 2.78 -8.11
N ASP A 101 26.72 2.56 -8.06
CA ASP A 101 27.49 2.63 -6.82
C ASP A 101 27.75 4.10 -6.46
N PHE A 102 26.79 4.72 -5.74
CA PHE A 102 27.01 6.01 -5.08
C PHE A 102 27.21 5.75 -3.58
N PHE A 103 28.48 5.83 -3.14
CA PHE A 103 28.99 5.66 -1.77
C PHE A 103 29.17 4.23 -1.21
N ILE A 104 29.56 3.29 -2.09
CA ILE A 104 30.56 2.24 -1.79
C ILE A 104 31.68 2.36 -2.83
#